data_AF-A0AAN4HL24-F1
#
_entry.id   AF-A0AAN4HL24-F1
#
_cell.length_a   1.000
_cell.length_b   1.000
_cell.length_c   1.000
_cell.angle_alpha   90.00
_cell.angle_beta   90.00
_cell.angle_gamma   90.00
#
_symmetry.space_group_name_H-M   'P 1'
#
loop_
_entity.id
_entity.type
_entity.pdbx_description
1 polymer ?
#
loop_
_entity_poly.entity_id
_entity_poly.type
_entity_poly.pdbx_seq_one_letter_code
_entity_poly.pdbx_strand_id
1 'polypeptide(L)' 'MQSFKAGKYITYVAVAILLIFAMLLPYSLLKKMALIIFVLILGAISLGANKVVGRIHNKFKQ' A
#
# COMPACT_ATOMS: atom_id res chain seq x y z
N MET A 1 -20.05 6.67 -3.61
CA MET A 1 -18.98 6.78 -2.58
C MET A 1 -18.42 5.42 -2.09
N GLN A 2 -18.77 4.27 -2.68
CA GLN A 2 -18.38 2.95 -2.15
C GLN A 2 -17.01 2.44 -2.66
N SER A 3 -16.64 2.76 -3.91
CA SER A 3 -15.40 2.28 -4.56
C SER A 3 -14.11 2.76 -3.87
N PHE A 4 -14.15 3.94 -3.23
CA PHE A 4 -13.00 4.51 -2.53
C PHE A 4 -12.62 3.76 -1.24
N LYS A 5 -13.62 3.16 -0.59
CA LYS A 5 -13.44 2.41 0.66
C LYS A 5 -12.83 1.02 0.38
N ALA A 6 -13.26 0.39 -0.71
CA ALA A 6 -12.75 -0.91 -1.16
C ALA A 6 -11.27 -0.83 -1.58
N GLY A 7 -10.87 0.20 -2.33
CA GLY A 7 -9.47 0.37 -2.75
C GLY A 7 -8.49 0.48 -1.59
N LYS A 8 -8.85 1.21 -0.53
CA LYS A 8 -8.05 1.30 0.70
C LYS A 8 -7.87 -0.06 1.39
N TYR A 9 -8.94 -0.85 1.45
CA TYR A 9 -8.91 -2.17 2.08
C TYR A 9 -8.03 -3.15 1.31
N ILE A 10 -8.13 -3.15 -0.03
CA ILE A 10 -7.30 -3.98 -0.91
C ILE A 10 -5.82 -3.61 -0.75
N THR A 11 -5.47 -2.32 -0.72
CA THR A 11 -4.08 -1.89 -0.47
C THR A 11 -3.58 -2.36 0.89
N TYR A 12 -4.41 -2.32 1.94
CA TYR A 12 -4.04 -2.77 3.28
C TYR A 12 -3.78 -4.28 3.32
N VAL A 13 -4.66 -5.07 2.71
CA VAL A 13 -4.51 -6.53 2.60
C VAL A 13 -3.26 -6.89 1.81
N ALA A 14 -3.00 -6.22 0.68
CA ALA A 14 -1.81 -6.45 -0.12
C ALA A 14 -0.50 -6.16 0.66
N VAL A 15 -0.46 -5.02 1.38
CA VAL A 15 0.69 -4.64 2.22
C VAL A 15 0.91 -5.67 3.34
N ALA A 16 -0.17 -6.15 3.98
CA ALA A 16 -0.08 -7.16 5.03
C ALA A 16 0.50 -8.49 4.52
N ILE A 17 0.06 -8.96 3.34
CA ILE A 17 0.59 -10.18 2.71
C ILE A 17 2.08 -10.00 2.38
N LEU A 18 2.47 -8.85 1.82
CA LEU A 18 3.87 -8.54 1.51
C LEU A 18 4.76 -8.50 2.77
N LEU A 19 4.24 -7.99 3.89
CA LEU A 19 4.93 -8.00 5.17
C LEU A 19 5.13 -9.42 5.72
N ILE A 20 4.11 -10.27 5.63
CA ILE A 20 4.20 -11.68 6.03
C ILE A 20 5.26 -12.40 5.18
N PHE A 21 5.26 -12.19 3.87
CA PHE A 21 6.30 -12.70 2.98
C PHE A 21 7.69 -12.19 3.40
N ALA A 22 7.86 -10.88 3.61
CA ALA A 22 9.14 -10.32 4.04
C ALA A 22 9.67 -10.93 5.35
N MET A 23 8.78 -11.34 6.26
CA MET A 23 9.15 -12.06 7.49
C MET A 23 9.49 -13.54 7.27
N LEU A 24 8.83 -14.22 6.33
CA LEU A 24 9.08 -15.64 6.01
C LEU A 24 10.38 -15.87 5.24
N LEU A 25 10.84 -14.89 4.46
CA LEU A 25 12.08 -15.07 3.70
C LEU A 25 13.32 -15.17 4.62
N PRO A 26 14.27 -16.09 4.33
CA PRO A 26 15.46 -16.34 5.15
C PRO A 26 16.56 -15.29 4.87
N TYR A 27 16.21 -14.01 4.94
CA TYR A 27 17.16 -12.92 4.77
C TYR A 27 17.85 -12.55 6.08
N SER A 28 19.08 -12.04 5.97
CA SER A 28 19.79 -11.43 7.10
C SER A 28 19.02 -10.23 7.65
N LEU A 29 19.20 -9.94 8.95
CA LEU A 29 18.47 -8.89 9.67
C LEU A 29 18.42 -7.55 8.92
N LEU A 30 19.56 -7.11 8.38
CA LEU A 30 19.69 -5.87 7.60
C LEU A 30 18.82 -5.88 6.33
N LYS A 31 18.83 -6.99 5.57
CA LYS A 31 18.04 -7.15 4.36
C LYS A 31 16.54 -7.24 4.68
N LYS A 32 16.18 -7.88 5.78
CA LYS A 32 14.79 -7.91 6.29
C LYS A 32 14.28 -6.52 6.62
N MET A 33 15.06 -5.71 7.34
CA MET A 33 14.68 -4.34 7.68
C MET A 33 14.52 -3.47 6.42
N ALA A 34 15.43 -3.60 5.45
CA ALA A 34 15.33 -2.90 4.17
C ALA A 34 14.05 -3.29 3.40
N LEU A 35 13.69 -4.58 3.39
CA LEU A 35 12.47 -5.08 2.77
C LEU A 35 11.20 -4.52 3.44
N ILE A 36 11.16 -4.48 4.77
CA ILE A 36 10.03 -3.92 5.52
C ILE A 36 9.88 -2.42 5.22
N ILE A 37 10.97 -1.66 5.24
CA ILE A 37 10.96 -0.22 4.91
C ILE A 37 10.47 0.00 3.47
N PHE A 38 10.93 -0.81 2.53
CA PHE A 38 10.49 -0.73 1.13
C PHE A 38 8.99 -1.00 0.97
N VAL A 39 8.46 -2.04 1.63
CA VAL A 39 7.03 -2.37 1.63
C VAL A 39 6.20 -1.23 2.26
N LEU A 40 6.68 -0.61 3.33
CA LEU A 40 6.01 0.52 3.96
C LEU A 40 5.96 1.76 3.06
N ILE A 41 7.05 2.08 2.36
CA ILE A 41 7.11 3.20 1.40
C ILE A 41 6.11 2.96 0.25
N LEU A 42 6.07 1.75 -0.31
CA LEU A 42 5.10 1.38 -1.35
C LEU A 42 3.66 1.51 -0.85
N GLY A 43 3.38 1.04 0.37
CA GLY A 43 2.05 1.19 1.00
C GLY A 43 1.64 2.65 1.17
N ALA A 44 2.56 3.51 1.63
CA ALA A 44 2.31 4.95 1.80
C ALA A 44 2.04 5.65 0.46
N ILE A 45 2.83 5.34 -0.58
CA ILE A 45 2.63 5.88 -1.93
C ILE A 45 1.28 5.42 -2.49
N SER A 46 0.93 4.14 -2.34
CA SER A 46 -0.34 3.59 -2.84
C SER A 46 -1.56 4.24 -2.16
N LEU A 47 -1.51 4.42 -0.83
CA LEU A 47 -2.56 5.11 -0.07
C LEU A 47 -2.66 6.60 -0.42
N GLY A 48 -1.53 7.27 -0.66
CA GLY A 48 -1.47 8.66 -1.09
C GLY A 48 -2.03 8.86 -2.51
N ALA A 49 -1.61 8.01 -3.45
CA ALA A 49 -2.07 8.01 -4.84
C ALA A 49 -3.59 7.80 -4.93
N ASN A 50 -4.16 6.90 -4.12
CA ASN A 50 -5.61 6.71 -4.07
C ASN A 50 -6.34 8.02 -3.68
N LYS A 51 -5.82 8.77 -2.68
CA LYS A 51 -6.36 10.08 -2.28
C LYS A 51 -6.33 11.12 -3.42
N VAL A 52 -5.24 11.13 -4.20
CA VAL A 52 -5.08 12.05 -5.36
C VAL A 52 -6.03 11.67 -6.48
N VAL A 53 -6.09 10.39 -6.85
CA VAL A 53 -7.03 9.87 -7.87
C VAL A 53 -8.47 10.19 -7.47
N GLY A 54 -8.82 10.09 -6.18
CA GLY A 54 -10.16 10.45 -5.70
C GLY A 54 -10.51 11.91 -5.84
N ARG A 55 -9.54 12.81 -5.59
CA ARG A 55 -9.73 14.24 -5.84
C ARG A 55 -9.90 14.55 -7.32
N ILE A 56 -9.10 13.93 -8.19
CA ILE A 56 -9.16 14.14 -9.64
C ILE A 56 -10.49 13.59 -10.18
N HIS A 57 -10.86 12.36 -9.81
CA HIS A 57 -12.13 11.76 -10.25
C HIS A 57 -13.35 12.57 -9.78
N ASN A 58 -13.30 13.16 -8.58
CA ASN A 58 -14.38 14.04 -8.10
C ASN A 58 -14.42 15.41 -8.80
N LYS A 59 -13.27 15.91 -9.28
CA LYS A 59 -13.18 17.13 -10.10
C LYS A 59 -13.73 16.92 -11.52
N PHE A 60 -13.52 15.75 -12.11
CA PHE A 60 -13.92 15.41 -13.48
C PHE A 60 -15.32 14.80 -13.59
N LYS A 61 -16.00 14.57 -12.46
CA LYS A 61 -17.40 14.12 -12.43
C LYS A 61 -18.39 15.28 -12.21
N GLN A 62 -17.96 16.52 -12.46
CA GLN A 62 -18.85 17.66 -12.69
C GLN A 62 -19.21 17.72 -14.16
#